data_AF-A0A966D5F0-F1
#
_entry.id   AF-A0A966D5F0-F1
#
_cell.length_a   1.000
_cell.length_b   1.000
_cell.length_c   1.000
_cell.angle_alpha   90.00
_cell.angle_beta   90.00
_cell.angle_gamma   90.00
#
_symmetry.space_group_name_H-M   'P 1'
#
loop_
_entity.id
_entity.type
_entity.pdbx_description
1 polymer ?
#
loop_
_entity_poly.entity_id
_entity_poly.type
_entity_poly.pdbx_seq_one_letter_code
_entity_poly.pdbx_strand_id
1 'polypeptide(L)'
;MKATGKIGFEKAPVGERGKLIFLFSFGTALCLFGFSQAPVPEIIGGLKRILTEPDYLISDYMSVGGTGAAFVNSGLVTVLFTSMLAFLGVHIRGISIASIFTVAGFSFFGKNLLNVWFILAGVWLYARVQKEPFLKFIYIAFFGTALSPIVSQLMFGFHFPPYIRIFLGAAAGISAGFLLPPLAAAFLSVHHGYNLYNVGFTAGMVGTLYVSVFKSHGFIAESRVIWSTGHNAMLAPLCAAFFLLFIITGIFLDRESIPSLRSLWRNSGRLIADFV
;
A
#
# COMPACT_ATOMS: atom_id res chain seq x y z
N MET A 1 17.22 16.58 24.29
CA MET A 1 16.71 16.78 22.92
C MET A 1 17.88 17.23 22.06
N LYS A 2 18.38 16.42 21.11
CA LYS A 2 19.35 16.95 20.13
C LYS A 2 18.61 17.96 19.25
N ALA A 3 19.27 19.04 18.85
CA ALA A 3 18.70 20.14 18.04
C ALA A 3 18.10 19.70 16.69
N THR A 4 18.23 18.42 16.34
CA THR A 4 17.79 17.81 15.09
C THR A 4 16.41 17.15 15.16
N GLY A 5 15.74 17.10 16.33
CA GLY A 5 14.44 16.43 16.47
C GLY A 5 14.48 14.91 16.26
N LYS A 6 15.66 14.34 16.01
CA LYS A 6 15.88 12.90 15.86
C LYS A 6 16.06 12.26 17.23
N ILE A 7 15.24 11.26 17.52
CA ILE A 7 15.45 10.38 18.66
C ILE A 7 16.80 9.68 18.43
N GLY A 8 17.66 9.69 19.44
CA GLY A 8 19.01 9.13 19.37
C GLY A 8 19.00 7.61 19.40
N PHE A 9 18.40 6.95 18.40
CA PHE A 9 18.56 5.52 18.15
C PHE A 9 19.96 5.31 17.54
N GLU A 10 21.01 5.35 18.35
CA GLU A 10 22.40 5.37 17.87
C GLU A 10 22.91 4.03 17.30
N LYS A 11 22.08 2.98 17.24
CA LYS A 11 22.32 1.79 16.41
C LYS A 11 21.00 1.05 16.21
N ALA A 12 20.57 0.87 14.96
CA ALA A 12 19.54 -0.12 14.67
C ALA A 12 20.09 -1.50 15.08
N PRO A 13 19.42 -2.26 15.97
CA PRO A 13 19.91 -3.56 16.42
C PRO A 13 19.97 -4.59 15.27
N VAL A 14 19.27 -4.32 14.16
CA VAL A 14 19.20 -5.16 12.98
C VAL A 14 19.76 -4.41 11.77
N GLY A 15 20.70 -5.03 11.07
CA GLY A 15 21.25 -4.51 9.82
C GLY A 15 20.22 -4.50 8.68
N GLU A 16 20.52 -3.78 7.60
CA GLU A 16 19.62 -3.60 6.46
C GLU A 16 19.13 -4.92 5.84
N ARG A 17 20.02 -5.93 5.77
CA ARG A 17 19.65 -7.28 5.31
C ARG A 17 18.58 -7.93 6.18
N GLY A 18 18.66 -7.78 7.51
CA GLY A 18 17.67 -8.35 8.43
C GLY A 18 16.30 -7.70 8.28
N LYS A 19 16.26 -6.38 8.06
CA LYS A 19 15.02 -5.65 7.78
C LYS A 19 14.37 -6.09 6.46
N LEU A 20 15.16 -6.28 5.41
CA LEU A 20 14.66 -6.81 4.13
C LEU A 20 14.16 -8.26 4.27
N ILE A 21 14.91 -9.12 4.95
CA ILE A 21 14.49 -10.50 5.23
C ILE A 21 13.14 -10.49 5.96
N PHE A 22 12.98 -9.64 6.98
CA PHE A 22 11.70 -9.51 7.69
C PHE A 22 10.53 -9.18 6.74
N LEU A 23 10.69 -8.19 5.85
CA LEU A 23 9.64 -7.79 4.91
C LEU A 23 9.33 -8.90 3.88
N PHE A 24 10.35 -9.59 3.36
CA PHE A 24 10.16 -10.73 2.47
C PHE A 24 9.47 -11.90 3.17
N SER A 25 9.86 -12.20 4.41
CA SER A 25 9.24 -13.24 5.24
C SER A 25 7.77 -12.95 5.48
N PHE A 26 7.40 -11.68 5.73
CA PHE A 26 6.01 -11.28 5.88
C PHE A 26 5.18 -11.53 4.61
N GLY A 27 5.65 -11.05 3.45
CA GLY A 27 4.95 -11.30 2.17
C GLY A 27 4.87 -12.79 1.83
N THR A 28 5.93 -13.54 2.10
CA THR A 28 5.97 -15.00 1.88
C THR A 28 5.00 -15.73 2.82
N ALA A 29 4.90 -15.32 4.09
CA ALA A 29 3.96 -15.89 5.04
C ALA A 29 2.50 -15.70 4.59
N LEU A 30 2.17 -14.55 4.02
CA LEU A 30 0.84 -14.31 3.42
C LEU A 30 0.58 -15.27 2.23
N CYS A 31 1.55 -15.47 1.34
CA CYS A 31 1.42 -16.44 0.25
C CYS A 31 1.24 -17.87 0.77
N LEU A 32 2.07 -18.31 1.72
CA LEU A 32 2.00 -19.65 2.31
C LEU A 32 0.66 -19.90 3.00
N PHE A 33 0.15 -18.90 3.72
CA PHE A 33 -1.18 -18.95 4.29
C PHE A 33 -2.25 -19.05 3.18
N GLY A 34 -2.16 -18.25 2.13
CA GLY A 34 -3.08 -18.33 0.99
C GLY A 34 -3.11 -19.72 0.32
N PHE A 35 -1.95 -20.34 0.12
CA PHE A 35 -1.84 -21.70 -0.41
C PHE A 35 -2.40 -22.79 0.52
N SER A 36 -2.47 -22.54 1.83
CA SER A 36 -3.11 -23.49 2.76
C SER A 36 -4.63 -23.38 2.78
N GLN A 37 -5.21 -22.31 2.21
CA GLN A 37 -6.66 -22.11 2.21
C GLN A 37 -7.38 -22.72 1.00
N ALA A 38 -6.70 -22.97 -0.12
CA ALA A 38 -7.33 -23.50 -1.32
C ALA A 38 -6.32 -24.23 -2.24
N PRO A 39 -6.77 -25.18 -3.08
CA PRO A 39 -5.93 -25.80 -4.11
C PRO A 39 -5.38 -24.76 -5.11
N VAL A 40 -4.19 -25.03 -5.64
CA VAL A 40 -3.50 -24.14 -6.60
C VAL A 40 -4.36 -23.75 -7.81
N PRO A 41 -5.12 -24.66 -8.46
CA PRO A 41 -5.98 -24.29 -9.59
C PRO A 41 -7.05 -23.25 -9.22
N GLU A 42 -7.66 -23.37 -8.04
CA GLU A 42 -8.66 -22.42 -7.55
C GLU A 42 -8.04 -21.06 -7.24
N ILE A 43 -6.83 -21.05 -6.66
CA ILE A 43 -6.07 -19.82 -6.41
C ILE A 43 -5.75 -19.12 -7.73
N ILE A 44 -5.29 -19.84 -8.75
CA ILE A 44 -5.00 -19.25 -10.07
C ILE A 44 -6.27 -18.67 -10.69
N GLY A 45 -7.40 -19.39 -10.60
CA GLY A 45 -8.70 -18.89 -11.06
C GLY A 45 -9.14 -17.64 -10.29
N GLY A 46 -8.97 -17.64 -8.96
CA GLY A 46 -9.24 -16.51 -8.09
C GLY A 46 -8.39 -15.28 -8.39
N LEU A 47 -7.09 -15.48 -8.63
CA LEU A 47 -6.17 -14.40 -9.03
C LEU A 47 -6.58 -13.79 -10.37
N LYS A 48 -6.97 -14.61 -11.35
CA LYS A 48 -7.50 -14.09 -12.63
C LYS A 48 -8.74 -13.23 -12.41
N ARG A 49 -9.68 -13.67 -11.58
CA ARG A 49 -10.87 -12.88 -11.22
C ARG A 49 -10.48 -11.57 -10.56
N ILE A 50 -9.58 -11.59 -9.58
CA ILE A 50 -9.06 -10.38 -8.91
C ILE A 50 -8.45 -9.39 -9.91
N LEU A 51 -7.67 -9.86 -10.89
CA LEU A 51 -7.02 -9.00 -11.88
C LEU A 51 -8.01 -8.34 -12.86
N THR A 52 -9.18 -8.94 -13.06
CA THR A 52 -10.20 -8.47 -14.01
C THR A 52 -11.46 -7.92 -13.34
N GLU A 53 -11.48 -7.81 -12.00
CA GLU A 53 -12.62 -7.28 -11.26
C GLU A 53 -12.61 -5.74 -11.32
N PRO A 54 -13.76 -5.10 -11.59
CA PRO A 54 -13.92 -3.67 -11.35
C PRO A 54 -13.77 -3.36 -9.85
N ASP A 55 -12.74 -2.60 -9.50
CA ASP A 55 -12.43 -2.31 -8.10
C ASP A 55 -13.16 -1.05 -7.62
N TYR A 56 -14.02 -1.21 -6.61
CA TYR A 56 -14.60 -0.13 -5.82
C TYR A 56 -14.10 -0.20 -4.37
N LEU A 57 -14.24 0.89 -3.61
CA LEU A 57 -14.33 0.77 -2.17
C LEU A 57 -15.82 0.60 -1.87
N ILE A 58 -16.37 -0.62 -1.65
CA ILE A 58 -15.74 -1.80 -1.04
C ILE A 58 -15.84 -3.07 -1.91
N SER A 59 -14.74 -3.42 -2.61
CA SER A 59 -14.54 -4.69 -3.32
C SER A 59 -13.58 -5.60 -2.54
N ASP A 60 -14.12 -6.51 -1.72
CA ASP A 60 -13.34 -7.47 -0.94
C ASP A 60 -12.86 -8.65 -1.81
N TYR A 61 -11.55 -8.79 -1.96
CA TYR A 61 -10.94 -9.86 -2.75
C TYR A 61 -11.14 -11.27 -2.18
N MET A 62 -11.45 -11.40 -0.89
CA MET A 62 -11.85 -12.70 -0.34
C MET A 62 -13.20 -13.15 -0.93
N SER A 63 -14.11 -12.21 -1.18
CA SER A 63 -15.39 -12.49 -1.82
C SER A 63 -15.25 -12.69 -3.34
N VAL A 64 -14.38 -11.93 -4.00
CA VAL A 64 -14.16 -12.01 -5.47
C VAL A 64 -13.38 -13.26 -5.87
N GLY A 65 -12.19 -13.44 -5.28
CA GLY A 65 -11.23 -14.47 -5.68
C GLY A 65 -11.25 -15.71 -4.79
N GLY A 66 -11.83 -15.60 -3.58
CA GLY A 66 -11.68 -16.58 -2.50
C GLY A 66 -10.50 -16.23 -1.58
N THR A 67 -10.57 -16.71 -0.33
CA THR A 67 -9.56 -16.43 0.70
C THR A 67 -8.14 -16.74 0.25
N GLY A 68 -7.90 -17.90 -0.36
CA GLY A 68 -6.57 -18.29 -0.82
C GLY A 68 -5.99 -17.31 -1.85
N ALA A 69 -6.77 -16.95 -2.86
CA ALA A 69 -6.35 -16.00 -3.89
C ALA A 69 -6.12 -14.59 -3.34
N ALA A 70 -6.95 -14.13 -2.40
CA ALA A 70 -6.80 -12.81 -1.77
C ALA A 70 -5.48 -12.70 -0.98
N PHE A 71 -5.13 -13.72 -0.19
CA PHE A 71 -3.87 -13.77 0.55
C PHE A 71 -2.65 -13.92 -0.37
N VAL A 72 -2.73 -14.75 -1.41
CA VAL A 72 -1.66 -14.86 -2.41
C VAL A 72 -1.47 -13.54 -3.16
N ASN A 73 -2.55 -12.83 -3.53
CA ASN A 73 -2.45 -11.50 -4.13
C ASN A 73 -1.72 -10.52 -3.20
N SER A 74 -2.15 -10.43 -1.94
CA SER A 74 -1.52 -9.55 -0.95
C SER A 74 -0.05 -9.88 -0.73
N GLY A 75 0.29 -11.17 -0.60
CA GLY A 75 1.67 -11.63 -0.45
C GLY A 75 2.54 -11.31 -1.67
N LEU A 76 2.06 -11.56 -2.89
CA LEU A 76 2.79 -11.28 -4.13
C LEU A 76 3.02 -9.78 -4.33
N VAL A 77 2.02 -8.94 -4.08
CA VAL A 77 2.17 -7.48 -4.17
C VAL A 77 3.15 -6.99 -3.09
N THR A 78 3.12 -7.57 -1.89
CA THR A 78 4.08 -7.26 -0.82
C THR A 78 5.52 -7.62 -1.21
N VAL A 79 5.73 -8.82 -1.76
CA VAL A 79 7.03 -9.28 -2.25
C VAL A 79 7.51 -8.41 -3.41
N LEU A 80 6.62 -8.02 -4.33
CA LEU A 80 6.94 -7.12 -5.44
C LEU A 80 7.48 -5.78 -4.94
N PHE A 81 6.76 -5.12 -4.03
CA PHE A 81 7.16 -3.80 -3.52
C PHE A 81 8.42 -3.89 -2.64
N THR A 82 8.57 -4.98 -1.88
CA THR A 82 9.81 -5.24 -1.13
C THR A 82 11.00 -5.46 -2.07
N SER A 83 10.80 -6.19 -3.17
CA SER A 83 11.82 -6.38 -4.21
C SER A 83 12.22 -5.08 -4.88
N MET A 84 11.27 -4.16 -5.11
CA MET A 84 11.58 -2.84 -5.62
C MET A 84 12.47 -2.04 -4.66
N LEU A 85 12.22 -2.07 -3.35
CA LEU A 85 13.09 -1.41 -2.37
C LEU A 85 14.50 -2.01 -2.38
N ALA A 86 14.60 -3.34 -2.43
CA ALA A 86 15.87 -4.05 -2.46
C ALA A 86 16.67 -3.73 -3.74
N PHE A 87 16.02 -3.80 -4.91
CA PHE A 87 16.64 -3.51 -6.21
C PHE A 87 17.12 -2.06 -6.32
N LEU A 88 16.36 -1.11 -5.76
CA LEU A 88 16.72 0.31 -5.73
C LEU A 88 17.72 0.68 -4.63
N GLY A 89 18.16 -0.27 -3.81
CA GLY A 89 19.13 -0.03 -2.72
C GLY A 89 18.61 0.93 -1.66
N VAL A 90 17.30 0.93 -1.40
CA VAL A 90 16.67 1.84 -0.42
C VAL A 90 17.07 1.42 1.00
N HIS A 91 17.55 2.38 1.81
CA HIS A 91 17.72 2.17 3.25
C HIS A 91 16.36 2.04 3.94
N ILE A 92 16.14 0.92 4.61
CA ILE A 92 14.88 0.56 5.26
C ILE A 92 14.74 1.32 6.58
N ARG A 93 13.74 2.21 6.60
CA ARG A 93 13.33 3.05 7.74
C ARG A 93 11.89 2.74 8.12
N GLY A 94 11.36 3.42 9.14
CA GLY A 94 9.97 3.24 9.57
C GLY A 94 8.96 3.47 8.45
N ILE A 95 9.17 4.52 7.64
CA ILE A 95 8.32 4.79 6.48
C ILE A 95 8.35 3.67 5.43
N SER A 96 9.47 2.95 5.28
CA SER A 96 9.57 1.82 4.37
C SER A 96 8.68 0.67 4.84
N ILE A 97 8.80 0.29 6.12
CA ILE A 97 8.01 -0.79 6.72
C ILE A 97 6.52 -0.42 6.68
N ALA A 98 6.17 0.81 7.08
CA ALA A 98 4.80 1.31 7.01
C ALA A 98 4.24 1.24 5.59
N SER A 99 5.01 1.67 4.58
CA SER A 99 4.58 1.64 3.18
C SER A 99 4.31 0.22 2.69
N ILE A 100 5.15 -0.75 3.03
CA ILE A 100 4.94 -2.15 2.65
C ILE A 100 3.71 -2.75 3.34
N PHE A 101 3.51 -2.48 4.63
CA PHE A 101 2.33 -2.98 5.36
C PHE A 101 1.02 -2.34 4.87
N THR A 102 1.05 -1.05 4.53
CA THR A 102 -0.10 -0.39 3.88
C THR A 102 -0.39 -0.98 2.51
N VAL A 103 0.64 -1.27 1.71
CA VAL A 103 0.48 -1.95 0.42
C VAL A 103 -0.14 -3.33 0.62
N ALA A 104 0.35 -4.13 1.58
CA ALA A 104 -0.20 -5.44 1.90
C ALA A 104 -1.69 -5.37 2.29
N GLY A 105 -2.05 -4.46 3.20
CA GLY A 105 -3.43 -4.28 3.66
C GLY A 105 -4.39 -3.88 2.54
N PHE A 106 -4.01 -2.89 1.72
CA PHE A 106 -4.85 -2.46 0.58
C PHE A 106 -4.92 -3.49 -0.55
N SER A 107 -4.01 -4.47 -0.59
CA SER A 107 -4.07 -5.56 -1.57
C SER A 107 -5.19 -6.57 -1.30
N PHE A 108 -5.95 -6.42 -0.22
CA PHE A 108 -7.22 -7.13 -0.02
C PHE A 108 -8.44 -6.36 -0.57
N PHE A 109 -8.29 -5.07 -0.88
CA PHE A 109 -9.37 -4.15 -1.24
C PHE A 109 -9.00 -3.30 -2.46
N GLY A 110 -8.84 -3.95 -3.62
CA GLY A 110 -8.72 -3.26 -4.90
C GLY A 110 -7.30 -2.97 -5.40
N LYS A 111 -6.26 -3.54 -4.78
CA LYS A 111 -4.88 -3.46 -5.29
C LYS A 111 -4.37 -4.84 -5.72
N ASN A 112 -3.89 -4.94 -6.94
CA ASN A 112 -3.42 -6.18 -7.53
C ASN A 112 -2.17 -5.98 -8.40
N LEU A 113 -1.61 -7.07 -8.93
CA LEU A 113 -0.37 -7.04 -9.71
C LEU A 113 -0.47 -6.30 -11.05
N LEU A 114 -1.68 -6.00 -11.54
CA LEU A 114 -1.89 -5.26 -12.78
C LEU A 114 -1.97 -3.76 -12.51
N ASN A 115 -2.85 -3.34 -11.60
CA ASN A 115 -3.24 -1.93 -11.46
C ASN A 115 -2.18 -1.03 -10.81
N VAL A 116 -1.32 -1.58 -9.95
CA VAL A 116 -0.27 -0.83 -9.25
C VAL A 116 0.70 -0.13 -10.19
N TRP A 117 1.00 -0.73 -11.34
CA TRP A 117 2.02 -0.24 -12.27
C TRP A 117 1.69 1.12 -12.86
N PHE A 118 0.40 1.41 -13.09
CA PHE A 118 -0.01 2.67 -13.69
C PHE A 118 0.20 3.85 -12.74
N ILE A 119 -0.04 3.67 -11.44
CA ILE A 119 0.26 4.69 -10.43
C ILE A 119 1.76 4.89 -10.29
N LEU A 120 2.53 3.79 -10.23
CA LEU A 120 4.00 3.82 -10.18
C LEU A 120 4.58 4.54 -11.40
N ALA A 121 4.06 4.25 -12.60
CA ALA A 121 4.46 4.87 -13.85
C ALA A 121 4.17 6.38 -13.87
N GLY A 122 3.03 6.81 -13.31
CA GLY A 122 2.70 8.22 -13.14
C GLY A 122 3.70 8.98 -12.26
N VAL A 123 4.04 8.43 -11.09
CA VAL A 123 5.04 9.04 -10.20
C VAL A 123 6.43 9.02 -10.83
N TRP A 124 6.79 7.95 -11.52
CA TRP A 124 8.04 7.87 -12.29
C TRP A 124 8.09 8.94 -13.39
N LEU A 125 7.01 9.13 -14.14
CA LEU A 125 6.91 10.17 -15.17
C LEU A 125 7.09 11.57 -14.56
N TYR A 126 6.49 11.83 -13.40
CA TYR A 126 6.71 13.07 -12.66
C TYR A 126 8.19 13.28 -12.32
N ALA A 127 8.86 12.25 -11.79
CA ALA A 127 10.28 12.32 -11.47
C ALA A 127 11.14 12.64 -12.71
N ARG A 128 10.80 12.05 -13.86
CA ARG A 128 11.46 12.32 -15.15
C ARG A 128 11.26 13.76 -15.63
N VAL A 129 10.04 14.29 -15.54
CA VAL A 129 9.73 15.68 -15.90
C VAL A 129 10.51 16.66 -15.01
N GLN A 130 10.59 16.37 -13.70
CA GLN A 130 11.37 17.17 -12.74
C GLN A 130 12.88 16.94 -12.82
N LYS A 131 13.36 16.02 -13.67
CA LYS A 131 14.77 15.63 -13.79
C LYS A 131 15.40 15.19 -12.45
N GLU A 132 14.61 14.55 -11.61
CA GLU A 132 14.98 14.10 -10.27
C GLU A 132 14.99 12.55 -10.21
N PRO A 133 15.81 11.94 -9.35
CA PRO A 133 15.84 10.49 -9.22
C PRO A 133 14.52 9.97 -8.64
N PHE A 134 13.96 8.90 -9.24
CA PHE A 134 12.71 8.28 -8.78
C PHE A 134 12.74 7.87 -7.30
N LEU A 135 13.92 7.52 -6.78
CA LEU A 135 14.15 7.18 -5.37
C LEU A 135 13.62 8.25 -4.40
N LYS A 136 13.66 9.53 -4.79
CA LYS A 136 13.13 10.66 -4.00
C LYS A 136 11.62 10.56 -3.79
N PHE A 137 10.90 9.91 -4.70
CA PHE A 137 9.44 9.82 -4.71
C PHE A 137 8.92 8.40 -4.44
N ILE A 138 9.81 7.44 -4.07
CA ILE A 138 9.45 6.02 -3.93
C ILE A 138 8.28 5.79 -2.95
N TYR A 139 8.30 6.46 -1.79
CA TYR A 139 7.23 6.33 -0.80
C TYR A 139 5.94 7.00 -1.25
N ILE A 140 6.03 8.09 -2.02
CA ILE A 140 4.86 8.70 -2.65
C ILE A 140 4.23 7.72 -3.64
N ALA A 141 5.05 7.03 -4.43
CA ALA A 141 4.59 5.99 -5.34
C ALA A 141 3.92 4.83 -4.59
N PHE A 142 4.54 4.37 -3.51
CA PHE A 142 4.04 3.21 -2.75
C PHE A 142 2.72 3.49 -2.06
N PHE A 143 2.63 4.58 -1.30
CA PHE A 143 1.38 5.00 -0.68
C PHE A 143 0.34 5.43 -1.71
N GLY A 144 0.78 6.08 -2.80
CA GLY A 144 -0.05 6.55 -3.90
C GLY A 144 -0.84 5.45 -4.59
N THR A 145 -0.30 4.22 -4.62
CA THR A 145 -0.99 3.06 -5.19
C THR A 145 -2.29 2.70 -4.44
N ALA A 146 -2.66 3.41 -3.36
CA ALA A 146 -4.03 3.44 -2.84
C ALA A 146 -5.08 3.84 -3.91
N LEU A 147 -4.68 4.57 -4.97
CA LEU A 147 -5.52 4.95 -6.10
C LEU A 147 -5.60 3.92 -7.22
N SER A 148 -4.91 2.78 -7.09
CA SER A 148 -4.94 1.72 -8.12
C SER A 148 -6.35 1.18 -8.43
N PRO A 149 -7.34 1.16 -7.50
CA PRO A 149 -8.71 0.78 -7.83
C PRO A 149 -9.33 1.56 -9.00
N ILE A 150 -9.00 2.85 -9.16
CA ILE A 150 -9.50 3.69 -10.26
C ILE A 150 -9.12 3.10 -11.62
N VAL A 151 -7.94 2.49 -11.72
CA VAL A 151 -7.46 1.85 -12.94
C VAL A 151 -8.34 0.65 -13.28
N SER A 152 -8.49 -0.30 -12.37
CA SER A 152 -9.31 -1.49 -12.61
C SER A 152 -10.76 -1.12 -12.89
N GLN A 153 -11.29 -0.13 -12.18
CA GLN A 153 -12.64 0.38 -12.39
C GLN A 153 -12.85 0.89 -13.81
N LEU A 154 -11.91 1.66 -14.34
CA LEU A 154 -12.00 2.16 -15.71
C LEU A 154 -11.77 1.07 -16.76
N MET A 155 -10.87 0.12 -16.48
CA MET A 155 -10.55 -0.97 -17.39
C MET A 155 -11.67 -2.01 -17.51
N PHE A 156 -12.33 -2.34 -16.41
CA PHE A 156 -13.26 -3.46 -16.34
C PHE A 156 -14.71 -3.06 -16.00
N GLY A 157 -14.91 -1.90 -15.37
CA GLY A 157 -16.24 -1.46 -14.90
C GLY A 157 -17.10 -0.74 -15.94
N PHE A 158 -16.52 -0.27 -17.05
CA PHE A 158 -17.28 0.42 -18.11
C PHE A 158 -17.61 -0.50 -19.30
N HIS A 159 -18.68 -0.16 -20.03
CA HIS A 159 -19.14 -0.87 -21.24
C HIS A 159 -18.61 -0.26 -22.54
N PHE A 160 -17.38 0.24 -22.56
CA PHE A 160 -16.71 0.67 -23.79
C PHE A 160 -15.94 -0.50 -24.45
N PRO A 161 -15.53 -0.37 -25.72
CA PRO A 161 -14.61 -1.32 -26.34
C PRO A 161 -13.32 -1.51 -25.50
N PRO A 162 -12.73 -2.72 -25.44
CA PRO A 162 -11.58 -3.02 -24.58
C PRO A 162 -10.42 -2.04 -24.71
N TYR A 163 -10.07 -1.63 -25.94
CA TYR A 163 -8.97 -0.71 -26.19
C TYR A 163 -9.20 0.67 -25.57
N ILE A 164 -10.43 1.18 -25.57
CA ILE A 164 -10.78 2.47 -24.95
C ILE A 164 -10.66 2.36 -23.43
N ARG A 165 -11.18 1.28 -22.83
CA ARG A 165 -11.16 1.09 -21.38
C ARG A 165 -9.75 0.95 -20.82
N ILE A 166 -8.91 0.17 -21.51
CA ILE A 166 -7.49 0.01 -21.15
C ILE A 166 -6.77 1.35 -21.24
N PHE A 167 -6.99 2.10 -22.33
CA PHE A 167 -6.40 3.43 -22.49
C PHE A 167 -6.85 4.39 -21.38
N LEU A 168 -8.16 4.48 -21.09
CA LEU A 168 -8.70 5.35 -20.05
C LEU A 168 -8.20 4.98 -18.66
N GLY A 169 -8.17 3.69 -18.31
CA GLY A 169 -7.63 3.23 -17.03
C GLY A 169 -6.14 3.52 -16.89
N ALA A 170 -5.37 3.29 -17.94
CA ALA A 170 -3.94 3.63 -17.95
C ALA A 170 -3.71 5.13 -17.81
N ALA A 171 -4.45 5.94 -18.59
CA ALA A 171 -4.36 7.39 -18.55
C ALA A 171 -4.74 7.95 -17.18
N ALA A 172 -5.82 7.45 -16.57
CA ALA A 172 -6.25 7.85 -15.23
C ALA A 172 -5.22 7.46 -14.16
N GLY A 173 -4.69 6.23 -14.20
CA GLY A 173 -3.67 5.79 -13.26
C GLY A 173 -2.37 6.60 -13.35
N ILE A 174 -1.88 6.81 -14.57
CA ILE A 174 -0.67 7.59 -14.83
C ILE A 174 -0.88 9.07 -14.42
N SER A 175 -2.01 9.67 -14.77
CA SER A 175 -2.31 11.05 -14.37
C SER A 175 -2.46 11.19 -12.86
N ALA A 176 -3.14 10.26 -12.19
CA ALA A 176 -3.26 10.24 -10.73
C ALA A 176 -1.88 10.12 -10.07
N GLY A 177 -1.05 9.19 -10.55
CA GLY A 177 0.33 9.05 -10.11
C GLY A 177 1.16 10.31 -10.32
N PHE A 178 1.01 10.98 -11.47
CA PHE A 178 1.74 12.20 -11.78
C PHE A 178 1.37 13.38 -10.88
N LEU A 179 0.09 13.49 -10.50
CA LEU A 179 -0.42 14.55 -9.62
C LEU A 179 -0.04 14.37 -8.15
N LEU A 180 0.27 13.14 -7.71
CA LEU A 180 0.53 12.85 -6.30
C LEU A 180 1.73 13.60 -5.72
N PRO A 181 2.95 13.59 -6.30
CA PRO A 181 4.08 14.29 -5.70
C PRO A 181 3.90 15.79 -5.48
N PRO A 182 3.43 16.60 -6.44
CA PRO A 182 3.27 18.03 -6.23
C PRO A 182 2.13 18.34 -5.24
N LEU A 183 1.03 17.58 -5.28
CA LEU A 183 -0.07 17.76 -4.32
C LEU A 183 0.31 17.34 -2.91
N ALA A 184 1.07 16.25 -2.76
CA ALA A 184 1.58 15.83 -1.45
C ALA A 184 2.49 16.90 -0.85
N ALA A 185 3.33 17.54 -1.65
CA ALA A 185 4.15 18.67 -1.19
C ALA A 185 3.29 19.87 -0.77
N ALA A 186 2.23 20.19 -1.51
CA ALA A 186 1.32 21.28 -1.18
C ALA A 186 0.51 21.00 0.10
N PHE A 187 -0.02 19.79 0.29
CA PHE A 187 -0.81 19.47 1.47
C PHE A 187 0.00 19.37 2.77
N LEU A 188 1.32 19.10 2.69
CA LEU A 188 2.19 19.15 3.86
C LEU A 188 2.13 20.50 4.58
N SER A 189 1.98 21.61 3.84
CA SER A 189 1.87 22.95 4.43
C SER A 189 0.51 23.15 5.11
N VAL A 190 -0.56 22.62 4.53
CA VAL A 190 -1.94 22.74 5.02
C VAL A 190 -2.12 22.11 6.40
N HIS A 191 -1.53 20.93 6.62
CA HIS A 191 -1.63 20.24 7.92
C HIS A 191 -0.34 20.38 8.76
N HIS A 192 0.57 21.27 8.38
CA HIS A 192 1.85 21.57 9.08
C HIS A 192 2.73 20.36 9.47
N GLY A 193 2.59 19.23 8.77
CA GLY A 193 3.28 17.98 9.12
C GLY A 193 2.68 17.17 10.27
N TYR A 194 1.46 17.45 10.73
CA TYR A 194 0.76 16.65 11.75
C TYR A 194 0.07 15.40 11.20
N ASN A 195 -0.17 15.33 9.89
CA ASN A 195 -0.59 14.11 9.22
C ASN A 195 0.62 13.31 8.77
N LEU A 196 0.98 12.28 9.54
CA LEU A 196 2.07 11.35 9.22
C LEU A 196 1.80 10.55 7.94
N TYR A 197 0.52 10.33 7.61
CA TYR A 197 0.09 9.67 6.38
C TYR A 197 -0.38 10.69 5.32
N ASN A 198 0.41 11.75 5.11
CA ASN A 198 0.10 12.81 4.15
C ASN A 198 -0.18 12.29 2.72
N VAL A 199 0.59 11.30 2.24
CA VAL A 199 0.38 10.76 0.89
C VAL A 199 -0.97 10.04 0.79
N GLY A 200 -1.41 9.35 1.84
CA GLY A 200 -2.73 8.73 1.89
C GLY A 200 -3.86 9.77 1.86
N PHE A 201 -3.69 10.86 2.61
CA PHE A 201 -4.62 12.00 2.55
C PHE A 201 -4.66 12.64 1.16
N THR A 202 -3.49 12.87 0.56
CA THR A 202 -3.36 13.40 -0.81
C THR A 202 -4.05 12.47 -1.80
N ALA A 203 -3.85 11.16 -1.67
CA ALA A 203 -4.53 10.17 -2.48
C ALA A 203 -6.06 10.26 -2.32
N GLY A 204 -6.57 10.38 -1.09
CA GLY A 204 -8.00 10.60 -0.84
C GLY A 204 -8.55 11.85 -1.53
N MET A 205 -7.80 12.96 -1.50
CA MET A 205 -8.17 14.20 -2.19
C MET A 205 -8.19 14.02 -3.72
N VAL A 206 -7.15 13.40 -4.28
CA VAL A 206 -7.07 13.08 -5.72
C VAL A 206 -8.22 12.16 -6.12
N GLY A 207 -8.48 11.09 -5.37
CA GLY A 207 -9.60 10.18 -5.62
C GLY A 207 -10.95 10.89 -5.62
N THR A 208 -11.15 11.81 -4.68
CA THR A 208 -12.37 12.66 -4.63
C THR A 208 -12.52 13.51 -5.89
N LEU A 209 -11.42 14.07 -6.41
CA LEU A 209 -11.45 14.82 -7.68
C LEU A 209 -11.87 13.92 -8.86
N TYR A 210 -11.29 12.73 -9.00
CA TYR A 210 -11.68 11.79 -10.06
C TYR A 210 -13.15 11.41 -9.97
N VAL A 211 -13.63 11.05 -8.77
CA VAL A 211 -15.04 10.69 -8.56
C VAL A 211 -15.96 11.86 -8.90
N SER A 212 -15.61 13.09 -8.52
CA SER A 212 -16.39 14.30 -8.85
C SER A 212 -16.46 14.55 -10.36
N VAL A 213 -15.33 14.41 -11.08
CA VAL A 213 -15.29 14.54 -12.54
C VAL A 213 -16.12 13.46 -13.22
N PHE A 214 -16.03 12.20 -12.76
CA PHE A 214 -16.86 11.14 -13.32
C PHE A 214 -18.34 11.43 -13.09
N LYS A 215 -18.72 11.84 -11.88
CA LYS A 215 -20.11 12.20 -11.56
C LYS A 215 -20.62 13.36 -12.42
N SER A 216 -19.80 14.38 -12.72
CA SER A 216 -20.21 15.49 -13.59
C SER A 216 -20.48 15.07 -15.04
N HIS A 217 -19.89 13.96 -15.49
CA HIS A 217 -20.13 13.36 -16.80
C HIS A 217 -21.19 12.25 -16.78
N GLY A 218 -22.00 12.16 -15.71
CA GLY A 218 -23.12 11.22 -15.62
C GLY A 218 -22.73 9.83 -15.11
N PHE A 219 -21.52 9.63 -14.56
CA PHE A 219 -21.19 8.40 -13.88
C PHE A 219 -22.00 8.25 -12.59
N ILE A 220 -22.89 7.26 -12.58
CA ILE A 220 -23.60 6.85 -11.38
C ILE A 220 -22.68 5.85 -10.69
N ALA A 221 -22.11 6.26 -9.56
CA ALA A 221 -21.35 5.36 -8.71
C ALA A 221 -22.32 4.33 -8.12
N GLU A 222 -22.39 3.14 -8.73
CA GLU A 222 -23.12 2.02 -8.14
C GLU A 222 -22.49 1.69 -6.79
N SER A 223 -23.30 1.70 -5.73
CA SER A 223 -22.87 1.27 -4.40
C SER A 223 -22.77 -0.25 -4.40
N ARG A 224 -21.69 -0.78 -4.98
CA ARG A 224 -21.40 -2.22 -4.96
C ARG A 224 -20.63 -2.52 -3.68
N VAL A 225 -21.32 -3.15 -2.72
CA VAL A 225 -20.73 -3.60 -1.46
C VAL A 225 -20.45 -5.09 -1.59
N ILE A 226 -19.25 -5.42 -2.08
CA ILE A 226 -18.78 -6.80 -2.12
C ILE A 226 -17.99 -7.01 -0.84
N TRP A 227 -18.65 -7.60 0.15
CA TRP A 227 -18.10 -7.76 1.50
C TRP A 227 -18.21 -9.21 1.95
N SER A 228 -17.07 -9.83 2.29
CA SER A 228 -17.10 -11.20 2.81
C SER A 228 -17.43 -11.23 4.31
N THR A 229 -18.22 -12.22 4.74
CA THR A 229 -18.55 -12.44 6.15
C THR A 229 -18.22 -13.87 6.56
N GLY A 230 -18.04 -14.10 7.87
CA GLY A 230 -17.81 -15.45 8.42
C GLY A 230 -16.34 -15.89 8.56
N HIS A 231 -15.37 -15.09 8.13
CA HIS A 231 -13.94 -15.44 8.24
C HIS A 231 -13.31 -15.13 9.62
N ASN A 232 -14.08 -14.63 10.59
CA ASN A 232 -13.55 -14.16 11.88
C ASN A 232 -12.76 -15.24 12.64
N ALA A 233 -13.27 -16.49 12.66
CA ALA A 233 -12.61 -17.60 13.34
C ALA A 233 -11.24 -17.95 12.74
N MET A 234 -11.05 -17.65 11.44
CA MET A 234 -9.78 -17.86 10.73
C MET A 234 -8.87 -16.63 10.85
N LEU A 235 -9.40 -15.43 10.65
CA LEU A 235 -8.63 -14.18 10.59
C LEU A 235 -8.21 -13.68 11.96
N ALA A 236 -9.04 -13.81 13.00
CA ALA A 236 -8.71 -13.27 14.32
C ALA A 236 -7.47 -13.96 14.93
N PRO A 237 -7.34 -15.31 14.93
CA PRO A 237 -6.12 -15.97 15.40
C PRO A 237 -4.89 -15.62 14.56
N LEU A 238 -5.05 -15.50 13.24
CA LEU A 238 -3.95 -15.11 12.34
C LEU A 238 -3.44 -13.70 12.65
N CYS A 239 -4.34 -12.73 12.78
CA CYS A 239 -3.98 -11.36 13.16
C CYS A 239 -3.34 -11.31 14.55
N ALA A 240 -3.90 -12.03 15.53
CA ALA A 240 -3.32 -12.13 16.86
C ALA A 240 -1.90 -12.72 16.82
N ALA A 241 -1.68 -13.77 16.02
CA ALA A 241 -0.37 -14.37 15.83
C ALA A 241 0.64 -13.38 15.22
N PHE A 242 0.25 -12.63 14.17
CA PHE A 242 1.11 -11.59 13.59
C PHE A 242 1.44 -10.48 14.59
N PHE A 243 0.46 -9.98 15.32
CA PHE A 243 0.67 -8.91 16.30
C PHE A 243 1.58 -9.37 17.45
N LEU A 244 1.33 -10.56 18.01
CA LEU A 244 2.19 -11.14 19.03
C LEU A 244 3.61 -11.36 18.50
N LEU A 245 3.75 -11.90 17.28
CA LEU A 245 5.06 -12.09 16.66
C LEU A 245 5.81 -10.76 16.52
N PHE A 246 5.15 -9.69 16.08
CA PHE A 246 5.79 -8.38 15.94
C PHE A 246 6.17 -7.76 17.29
N ILE A 247 5.31 -7.88 18.30
CA ILE A 247 5.61 -7.40 19.67
C ILE A 247 6.81 -8.16 20.24
N ILE A 248 6.78 -9.50 20.16
CA ILE A 248 7.85 -10.38 20.66
C ILE A 248 9.16 -10.05 19.94
N THR A 249 9.12 -9.97 18.61
CA THR A 249 10.30 -9.62 17.80
C THR A 249 10.85 -8.25 18.18
N GLY A 250 9.99 -7.25 18.40
CA GLY A 250 10.40 -5.92 18.86
C GLY A 250 11.13 -5.97 20.21
N ILE A 251 10.61 -6.73 21.17
CA ILE A 251 11.21 -6.88 22.51
C ILE A 251 12.55 -7.62 22.46
N PHE A 252 12.68 -8.65 21.62
CA PHE A 252 13.92 -9.41 21.49
C PHE A 252 15.02 -8.65 20.75
N LEU A 253 14.65 -7.84 19.74
CA LEU A 253 15.60 -7.07 18.95
C LEU A 253 16.09 -5.83 19.69
N ASP A 254 15.24 -5.18 20.49
CA ASP A 254 15.60 -4.01 21.29
C ASP A 254 15.25 -4.23 22.76
N ARG A 255 16.27 -4.39 23.59
CA ARG A 255 16.12 -4.54 25.05
C ARG A 255 15.56 -3.27 25.71
N GLU A 256 15.67 -2.12 25.05
CA GLU A 256 15.11 -0.84 25.50
C GLU A 256 13.78 -0.50 24.80
N SER A 257 13.15 -1.47 24.12
CA SER A 257 11.91 -1.29 23.35
C SER A 257 10.77 -0.67 24.17
N ILE A 258 10.55 -1.14 25.41
CA ILE A 258 9.47 -0.67 26.28
C ILE A 258 9.70 0.78 26.77
N PRO A 259 10.88 1.14 27.32
CA PRO A 259 11.23 2.54 27.59
C PRO A 259 11.16 3.44 26.36
N SER A 260 11.64 2.97 25.21
CA SER A 260 11.63 3.69 23.94
C SER A 260 10.22 3.97 23.44
N LEU A 261 9.32 2.98 23.54
CA LEU A 261 7.90 3.15 23.22
C LEU A 261 7.23 4.23 24.09
N ARG A 262 7.55 4.25 25.38
CA ARG A 262 7.05 5.29 26.31
C ARG A 262 7.59 6.68 25.93
N SER A 263 8.82 6.78 25.47
CA SER A 263 9.38 8.02 24.94
C SER A 263 8.67 8.47 23.66
N LEU A 264 8.38 7.52 22.77
CA LEU A 264 7.66 7.75 21.52
C LEU A 264 6.26 8.34 21.75
N TRP A 265 5.48 7.77 22.68
CA TRP A 265 4.14 8.28 23.01
C TRP A 265 4.12 9.67 23.65
N ARG A 266 5.26 10.13 24.19
CA ARG A 266 5.38 11.49 24.74
C ARG A 266 5.67 12.54 23.67
N ASN A 267 5.97 12.14 22.44
CA ASN A 267 6.23 13.08 21.35
C ASN A 267 4.93 13.59 20.72
N SER A 268 4.95 14.85 20.30
CA SER A 268 3.81 15.53 19.67
C SER A 268 3.52 15.10 18.22
N GLY A 269 4.29 14.17 17.65
CA GLY A 269 3.90 13.48 16.42
C GLY A 269 4.05 14.28 15.11
N ARG A 270 5.11 15.07 14.91
CA ARG A 270 5.34 15.82 13.66
C ARG A 270 6.22 15.05 12.68
N LEU A 271 5.94 15.13 11.37
CA LEU A 271 6.56 14.36 10.26
C LEU A 271 8.10 14.29 10.21
N ILE A 272 8.80 15.18 10.92
CA ILE A 272 10.27 15.17 11.06
C ILE A 272 10.75 14.10 12.07
N ALA A 273 9.85 13.60 12.93
CA ALA A 273 10.11 12.49 13.82
C ALA A 273 10.07 11.16 13.01
N ASP A 274 11.24 10.61 12.71
CA ASP A 274 11.37 9.21 12.31
C ASP A 274 11.16 8.37 13.58
N PHE A 275 10.21 7.45 13.53
CA PHE A 275 9.73 6.67 14.69
C PHE A 275 10.36 5.27 14.78
N VAL A 276 11.41 5.00 13.98
CA VAL A 276 12.15 3.73 13.93
C VAL A 276 13.65 3.99 13.95
#